data_AF-A0A954LLW6-F1
#
_entry.id   AF-A0A954LLW6-F1
#
_cell.length_a   1.000
_cell.length_b   1.000
_cell.length_c   1.000
_cell.angle_alpha   90.00
_cell.angle_beta   90.00
_cell.angle_gamma   90.00
#
_symmetry.space_group_name_H-M   'P 1'
#
loop_
_entity.id
_entity.type
_entity.pdbx_description
1 polymer ?
#
loop_
_entity_poly.entity_id
_entity_poly.type
_entity_poly.pdbx_seq_one_letter_code
_entity_poly.pdbx_strand_id
1 'polypeptide(L)'
;VDNALRKKSLKRGGDRNRVDVADVEPAVPPPRDDLLALNEALDQLAEIQPQIAELVKFRFFAGFTNKQSAELLGISPRKANSLWAYAKVWLHDFVVGEVPSD
;
A
#
# COMPACT_ATOMS: atom_id res chain seq x y z
N VAL A 1 34.31 27.47 5.33
CA VAL A 1 33.05 27.28 6.08
C VAL A 1 32.86 25.79 6.21
N ASP A 2 33.20 25.29 7.39
CA ASP A 2 33.48 23.88 7.69
C ASP A 2 32.21 23.07 8.04
N ASN A 3 32.18 21.87 7.47
CA ASN A 3 31.84 20.58 8.06
C ASN A 3 30.49 20.29 8.78
N ALA A 4 29.85 19.25 8.24
CA ALA A 4 29.43 18.03 8.93
C ALA A 4 28.35 18.10 10.02
N LEU A 5 27.14 17.66 9.64
CA LEU A 5 26.27 16.92 10.57
C LEU A 5 25.80 15.59 9.97
N ARG A 6 26.74 14.66 10.08
CA ARG A 6 26.54 13.21 10.15
C ARG A 6 25.73 12.89 11.42
N LYS A 7 24.44 12.53 11.29
CA LYS A 7 23.69 11.82 12.34
C LYS A 7 23.09 10.56 11.72
N LYS A 8 23.83 9.44 11.76
CA LYS A 8 23.62 8.36 12.75
C LYS A 8 22.13 8.00 12.91
N SER A 9 21.62 7.20 11.97
CA SER A 9 20.63 6.17 12.30
C SER A 9 21.28 4.80 12.06
N LEU A 10 22.11 4.38 13.02
CA LEU A 10 22.33 2.97 13.28
C LEU A 10 21.28 2.59 14.31
N LYS A 11 20.18 1.96 13.89
CA LYS A 11 19.41 1.08 14.77
C LYS A 11 18.51 0.12 13.97
N ARG A 12 18.96 -1.14 14.01
CA ARG A 12 18.22 -2.42 14.01
C ARG A 12 17.96 -3.10 12.66
N GLY A 13 18.70 -4.21 12.48
CA GLY A 13 18.17 -5.40 11.81
C GLY A 13 18.72 -5.67 10.42
N GLY A 14 20.05 -5.76 10.30
CA GLY A 14 20.64 -6.58 9.26
C GLY A 14 20.20 -8.04 9.43
N ASP A 15 20.15 -8.75 8.30
CA ASP A 15 19.99 -10.20 8.22
C ASP A 15 18.58 -10.78 8.36
N ARG A 16 17.61 -10.18 7.66
CA ARG A 16 16.43 -10.95 7.24
C ARG A 16 16.59 -11.26 5.76
N ASN A 17 16.89 -12.53 5.48
CA ASN A 17 16.72 -13.13 4.16
C ASN A 17 15.22 -13.03 3.83
N ARG A 18 14.84 -11.87 3.29
CA ARG A 18 13.44 -11.48 3.14
C ARG A 18 13.03 -12.08 1.81
N VAL A 19 12.40 -13.24 1.89
CA VAL A 19 11.79 -13.95 0.77
C VAL A 19 11.12 -12.92 -0.14
N ASP A 20 11.59 -12.82 -1.37
CA ASP A 20 10.86 -12.13 -2.43
C ASP A 20 9.53 -12.86 -2.51
N VAL A 21 8.48 -12.24 -1.95
CA VAL A 21 7.11 -12.67 -2.18
C VAL A 21 6.89 -12.42 -3.66
N ALA A 22 7.20 -13.45 -4.44
CA ALA A 22 7.04 -13.45 -5.88
C ALA A 22 5.68 -12.85 -6.22
N ASP A 23 5.72 -11.83 -7.07
CA ASP A 23 4.63 -11.03 -7.64
C ASP A 23 3.56 -11.89 -8.34
N VAL A 24 2.86 -12.75 -7.59
CA VAL A 24 1.73 -13.53 -8.12
C VAL A 24 0.64 -13.59 -7.06
N GLU A 25 -0.02 -12.45 -6.83
CA GLU A 25 -1.45 -12.49 -6.49
C GLU A 25 -2.21 -12.24 -7.79
N PRO A 26 -3.07 -13.17 -8.25
CA PRO A 26 -4.01 -12.84 -9.32
C PRO A 26 -4.88 -11.69 -8.81
N ALA A 27 -5.00 -10.63 -9.60
CA ALA A 27 -6.01 -9.60 -9.42
C ALA A 27 -7.38 -10.24 -9.70
N VAL A 28 -7.88 -11.05 -8.77
CA VAL A 28 -9.27 -11.48 -8.80
C VAL A 28 -10.09 -10.22 -8.50
N PRO A 29 -10.90 -9.73 -9.45
CA PRO A 29 -11.72 -8.56 -9.17
C PRO A 29 -12.68 -8.92 -8.03
N PRO A 30 -12.78 -8.08 -6.99
CA PRO A 30 -13.69 -8.34 -5.90
C PRO A 30 -15.15 -8.26 -6.39
N PRO A 31 -16.11 -8.86 -5.66
CA PRO A 31 -17.55 -8.69 -5.87
C PRO A 31 -17.94 -7.22 -6.14
N ARG A 32 -19.04 -6.99 -6.89
CA ARG A 32 -19.47 -5.62 -7.24
C ARG A 32 -19.76 -4.73 -6.03
N ASP A 33 -20.33 -5.30 -4.97
CA ASP A 33 -20.66 -4.55 -3.75
C ASP A 33 -19.37 -4.15 -3.01
N ASP A 34 -18.35 -5.01 -3.04
CA ASP A 34 -17.02 -4.74 -2.48
C ASP A 34 -16.29 -3.61 -3.25
N LEU A 35 -16.58 -3.42 -4.55
CA LEU A 35 -15.98 -2.35 -5.35
C LEU A 35 -16.52 -0.96 -4.98
N LEU A 36 -17.80 -0.86 -4.63
CA LEU A 36 -18.40 0.42 -4.23
C LEU A 36 -17.87 0.85 -2.85
N ALA A 37 -17.90 -0.07 -1.88
CA ALA A 37 -17.31 0.16 -0.55
C ALA A 37 -15.81 0.48 -0.64
N LEU A 38 -15.07 -0.20 -1.53
CA LEU A 38 -13.67 0.11 -1.79
C LEU A 38 -13.48 1.52 -2.36
N ASN A 39 -14.38 1.98 -3.23
CA ASN A 39 -14.28 3.32 -3.80
C ASN A 39 -14.46 4.40 -2.72
N GLU A 40 -15.47 4.26 -1.86
CA GLU A 40 -15.71 5.19 -0.74
C GLU A 40 -14.56 5.18 0.28
N ALA A 41 -14.07 3.99 0.63
CA ALA A 41 -12.88 3.83 1.46
C ALA A 41 -11.65 4.52 0.85
N LEU A 42 -11.50 4.46 -0.47
CA LEU A 42 -10.38 5.08 -1.18
C LEU A 42 -10.46 6.60 -1.21
N ASP A 43 -11.65 7.17 -1.27
CA ASP A 43 -11.82 8.62 -1.20
C ASP A 43 -11.39 9.13 0.18
N GLN A 44 -11.78 8.44 1.26
CA GLN A 44 -11.30 8.78 2.61
C GLN A 44 -9.79 8.54 2.78
N LEU A 45 -9.26 7.44 2.22
CA LEU A 45 -7.83 7.16 2.26
C LEU A 45 -7.03 8.23 1.50
N ALA A 46 -7.58 8.79 0.42
CA ALA A 46 -6.91 9.81 -0.39
C ALA A 46 -6.73 11.13 0.38
N GLU A 47 -7.67 11.47 1.28
CA GLU A 47 -7.56 12.67 2.12
C GLU A 47 -6.44 12.55 3.16
N ILE A 48 -6.27 11.35 3.73
CA ILE A 48 -5.30 11.11 4.82
C ILE A 48 -3.92 10.73 4.24
N GLN A 49 -3.90 9.81 3.27
CA GLN A 49 -2.70 9.18 2.72
C GLN A 49 -2.81 9.00 1.19
N PRO A 50 -2.65 10.10 0.42
CA PRO A 50 -2.88 10.12 -1.03
C PRO A 50 -2.00 9.13 -1.80
N GLN A 51 -0.73 8.97 -1.41
CA GLN A 51 0.18 8.01 -2.05
C GLN A 51 -0.28 6.55 -1.90
N ILE A 52 -0.95 6.21 -0.80
CA ILE A 52 -1.44 4.85 -0.56
C ILE A 52 -2.73 4.63 -1.34
N ALA A 53 -3.63 5.61 -1.35
CA ALA A 53 -4.84 5.55 -2.17
C ALA A 53 -4.50 5.37 -3.66
N GLU A 54 -3.49 6.09 -4.15
CA GLU A 54 -3.05 5.97 -5.54
C GLU A 54 -2.42 4.60 -5.85
N LEU A 55 -1.63 4.05 -4.94
CA LEU A 55 -1.12 2.68 -5.04
C LEU A 55 -2.26 1.65 -5.14
N VAL A 56 -3.29 1.78 -4.30
CA VAL A 56 -4.47 0.90 -4.34
C VAL A 56 -5.22 1.07 -5.66
N LYS A 57 -5.40 2.32 -6.13
CA LYS A 57 -6.08 2.61 -7.39
C LYS A 57 -5.39 1.94 -8.58
N PHE A 58 -4.06 2.03 -8.65
CA PHE A 58 -3.29 1.35 -9.70
C PHE A 58 -3.48 -0.15 -9.70
N ARG A 59 -3.54 -0.79 -8.52
CA ARG A 59 -3.70 -2.23 -8.43
C ARG A 59 -5.11 -2.71 -8.78
N PHE A 60 -6.13 -2.07 -8.23
CA PHE A 60 -7.51 -2.56 -8.37
C PHE A 60 -8.24 -2.03 -9.60
N PHE A 61 -8.00 -0.78 -10.00
CA PHE A 61 -8.71 -0.19 -11.15
C PHE A 61 -7.89 -0.25 -12.43
N ALA A 62 -6.56 -0.06 -12.35
CA ALA A 62 -5.69 -0.13 -13.53
C ALA A 62 -5.07 -1.53 -13.76
N GLY A 63 -5.24 -2.47 -12.81
CA GLY A 63 -4.70 -3.83 -12.92
C GLY A 63 -3.18 -3.92 -12.87
N PHE A 64 -2.50 -2.89 -12.35
CA PHE A 64 -1.05 -2.86 -12.25
C PHE A 64 -0.53 -3.74 -11.12
N THR A 65 0.65 -4.31 -11.34
CA THR A 65 1.41 -4.99 -10.28
C THR A 65 1.95 -3.98 -9.26
N ASN A 66 2.39 -4.48 -8.09
CA ASN A 66 3.05 -3.62 -7.09
C ASN A 66 4.30 -2.94 -7.64
N LYS A 67 5.09 -3.66 -8.45
CA LYS A 67 6.29 -3.12 -9.07
C LYS A 67 5.98 -2.01 -10.06
N GLN A 68 5.01 -2.21 -10.96
CA GLN A 68 4.58 -1.18 -11.91
C GLN A 68 4.02 0.05 -11.19
N SER A 69 3.21 -0.17 -10.16
CA SER A 69 2.68 0.92 -9.34
C SER A 69 3.80 1.68 -8.60
N ALA A 70 4.84 0.98 -8.14
CA ALA A 70 6.01 1.60 -7.52
C ALA A 70 6.75 2.52 -8.49
N GLU A 71 6.93 2.07 -9.74
CA GLU A 71 7.56 2.83 -10.81
C GLU A 71 6.77 4.11 -11.13
N LEU A 72 5.44 4.01 -11.25
CA LEU A 72 4.55 5.16 -11.49
C LEU A 72 4.56 6.16 -10.34
N LEU A 73 4.64 5.69 -9.10
CA LEU A 73 4.71 6.53 -7.91
C LEU A 73 6.11 7.06 -7.61
N GLY A 74 7.14 6.66 -8.38
CA GLY A 74 8.52 7.06 -8.13
C GLY A 74 9.10 6.55 -6.81
N ILE A 75 8.59 5.42 -6.29
CA ILE A 75 9.03 4.82 -5.02
C ILE A 75 9.72 3.47 -5.25
N SER A 76 10.55 3.04 -4.29
CA SER A 76 11.14 1.70 -4.36
C SER A 76 10.06 0.60 -4.27
N PRO A 77 10.23 -0.55 -4.94
CA PRO A 77 9.32 -1.69 -4.82
C PRO A 77 9.13 -2.15 -3.37
N ARG A 78 10.20 -2.09 -2.56
CA ARG A 78 10.14 -2.38 -1.12
C ARG A 78 9.18 -1.44 -0.39
N LYS A 79 9.23 -0.13 -0.70
CA LYS A 79 8.32 0.86 -0.13
C LYS A 79 6.88 0.58 -0.57
N ALA A 80 6.66 0.33 -1.86
CA ALA A 80 5.34 -0.03 -2.38
C ALA A 80 4.77 -1.28 -1.69
N ASN A 81 5.56 -2.33 -1.49
CA ASN A 81 5.12 -3.52 -0.75
C ASN A 81 4.72 -3.20 0.70
N SER A 82 5.46 -2.33 1.39
CA SER A 82 5.09 -1.88 2.74
C SER A 82 3.81 -1.04 2.75
N LEU A 83 3.64 -0.12 1.80
CA LEU A 83 2.44 0.69 1.67
C LEU A 83 1.23 -0.16 1.30
N TRP A 84 1.42 -1.16 0.43
CA TRP A 84 0.41 -2.13 0.05
C TRP A 84 -0.08 -2.96 1.24
N ALA A 85 0.85 -3.47 2.06
CA ALA A 85 0.49 -4.20 3.27
C ALA A 85 -0.32 -3.32 4.25
N TYR A 86 0.07 -2.06 4.41
CA TYR A 86 -0.68 -1.09 5.21
C TYR A 86 -2.08 -0.84 4.64
N ALA A 87 -2.17 -0.63 3.32
CA ALA A 87 -3.45 -0.39 2.64
C ALA A 87 -4.44 -1.54 2.87
N LYS A 88 -3.99 -2.80 2.77
CA LYS A 88 -4.86 -3.96 3.01
C LYS A 88 -5.44 -3.97 4.42
N VAL A 89 -4.65 -3.66 5.44
CA VAL A 89 -5.12 -3.61 6.84
C VAL A 89 -6.08 -2.44 7.01
N TRP A 90 -5.71 -1.26 6.52
CA TRP A 90 -6.54 -0.06 6.63
C TRP A 90 -7.90 -0.24 5.95
N LEU A 91 -7.92 -0.78 4.73
CA LEU A 91 -9.15 -1.03 3.98
C LEU A 91 -10.02 -2.10 4.64
N HIS A 92 -9.40 -3.15 5.17
CA HIS A 92 -10.13 -4.16 5.93
C HIS A 92 -10.79 -3.56 7.17
N ASP A 93 -10.05 -2.78 7.97
CA ASP A 93 -10.57 -2.14 9.18
C ASP A 93 -11.67 -1.12 8.86
N PHE A 94 -11.55 -0.42 7.74
CA PHE A 94 -12.56 0.52 7.26
C PHE A 94 -13.86 -0.21 6.87
N VAL A 95 -13.76 -1.20 5.97
CA VAL A 95 -14.93 -1.93 5.47
C VAL A 95 -15.60 -2.77 6.56
N VAL A 96 -14.83 -3.41 7.45
CA VAL A 96 -15.38 -4.17 8.58
C VAL A 96 -15.93 -3.26 9.67
N GLY A 97 -15.33 -2.08 9.87
CA GLY A 97 -15.82 -1.07 10.81
C GLY A 97 -17.14 -0.43 10.40
N GLU A 98 -17.51 -0.52 9.12
CA GLU A 98 -18.74 0.05 8.55
C GLU A 98 -19.92 -0.94 8.51
N VAL A 99 -19.69 -2.23 8.83
CA VAL A 99 -20.76 -3.22 8.97
C VAL A 99 -21.14 -3.36 10.45
N PRO A 100 -22.17 -2.66 10.95
CA PRO A 100 -22.84 -3.11 12.16
C PRO A 100 -23.43 -4.49 11.86
N SER A 101 -22.82 -5.51 12.46
CA SER A 101 -23.43 -6.83 12.54
C SER A 101 -24.65 -6.71 13.45
N ASP A 102 -25.84 -6.67 12.86
CA ASP A 102 -27.10 -7.02 13.51
C ASP A 102 -27.22 -8.56 13.63
#